data_AF-A0AAV0RZI9-F1
#
_entry.id   AF-A0AAV0RZI9-F1
#
_cell.length_a   1.000
_cell.length_b   1.000
_cell.length_c   1.000
_cell.angle_alpha   90.00
_cell.angle_beta   90.00
_cell.angle_gamma   90.00
#
_symmetry.space_group_name_H-M   'P 1'
#
loop_
_entity.id
_entity.type
_entity.pdbx_description
1 polymer ?
#
loop_
_entity_poly.entity_id
_entity_poly.type
_entity_poly.pdbx_seq_one_letter_code
_entity_poly.pdbx_strand_id
1 'polypeptide(L)'
;LNTDGSVINASGSAAAGGVIREEDGRFVSAFTANLGGGSITRAELMAIVIGLRAAWEVGARKVEVQTDSRVAIDLVQAATESSPHYQLVMQVRRLLERAWQVVLKHIYREANAAADFLASKGHSHAVGEHMIQTPTDVLNFWLLHDCMGVQTPRLITY
;
A
#
# COMPACT_ATOMS: atom_id res chain seq x y z
N LEU A 1 9.18 0.00 0.09
CA LEU A 1 7.83 0.04 0.69
C LEU A 1 6.84 -0.22 -0.42
N ASN A 2 6.06 -1.30 -0.31
CA ASN A 2 5.00 -1.65 -1.25
C ASN A 2 3.65 -1.33 -0.62
N THR A 3 2.74 -0.75 -1.38
CA THR A 3 1.41 -0.36 -0.90
C THR A 3 0.36 -0.71 -1.94
N ASP A 4 -0.83 -1.10 -1.48
CA ASP A 4 -1.98 -1.36 -2.33
C ASP A 4 -3.30 -1.02 -1.62
N GLY A 5 -4.32 -0.65 -2.39
CA GLY A 5 -5.68 -0.39 -1.94
C GLY A 5 -6.67 -1.39 -2.54
N SER A 6 -7.63 -1.86 -1.74
CA SER A 6 -8.66 -2.81 -2.18
C SER A 6 -10.06 -2.27 -1.89
N VAL A 7 -11.00 -2.51 -2.80
CA VAL A 7 -12.42 -2.21 -2.62
C VAL A 7 -13.26 -3.40 -3.07
N ILE A 8 -14.20 -3.83 -2.22
CA ILE A 8 -15.21 -4.83 -2.57
C ILE A 8 -16.44 -4.11 -3.11
N ASN A 9 -16.67 -4.19 -4.43
CA ASN A 9 -17.76 -3.46 -5.10
C ASN A 9 -19.14 -3.75 -4.52
N ALA A 10 -19.41 -4.99 -4.10
CA ALA A 10 -20.73 -5.39 -3.59
C ALA A 10 -21.09 -4.74 -2.24
N SER A 11 -20.09 -4.48 -1.38
CA SER A 11 -20.30 -3.91 -0.05
C SER A 11 -19.84 -2.45 0.05
N GLY A 12 -19.09 -1.95 -0.94
CA GLY A 12 -18.39 -0.67 -0.87
C GLY A 12 -17.27 -0.65 0.18
N SER A 13 -16.90 -1.82 0.74
CA SER A 13 -15.86 -1.92 1.76
C SER A 13 -14.52 -1.57 1.15
N ALA A 14 -13.75 -0.71 1.83
CA ALA A 14 -12.42 -0.31 1.42
C ALA A 14 -11.38 -0.79 2.44
N ALA A 15 -10.23 -1.23 1.95
CA ALA A 15 -9.11 -1.69 2.74
C ALA A 15 -7.79 -1.25 2.10
N ALA A 16 -6.71 -1.29 2.88
CA ALA A 16 -5.36 -0.98 2.41
C ALA A 16 -4.36 -1.97 3.01
N GLY A 17 -3.25 -2.17 2.32
CA GLY A 17 -2.19 -3.04 2.77
C GLY A 17 -0.83 -2.57 2.29
N GLY A 18 0.22 -3.06 2.94
CA GLY A 18 1.57 -2.77 2.49
C GLY A 18 2.65 -3.47 3.29
N VAL A 19 3.84 -3.50 2.69
CA VAL A 19 5.03 -4.18 3.22
C VAL A 19 6.22 -3.23 3.19
N ILE A 20 6.92 -3.14 4.31
CA ILE A 20 8.21 -2.47 4.42
C ILE A 20 9.30 -3.56 4.40
N ARG A 21 10.25 -3.37 3.48
CA ARG A 21 11.39 -4.26 3.25
C ARG A 21 12.66 -3.44 3.19
N GLU A 22 13.76 -4.06 3.57
CA GLU A 22 15.11 -3.57 3.29
C GLU A 22 15.45 -3.71 1.80
N GLU A 23 16.58 -3.13 1.38
CA GLU A 23 17.08 -3.18 0.00
C GLU A 23 17.35 -4.62 -0.49
N ASP A 24 17.77 -5.52 0.41
CA ASP A 24 17.99 -6.94 0.11
C ASP A 24 16.70 -7.79 0.09
N GLY A 25 15.54 -7.14 0.24
CA GLY A 25 14.22 -7.79 0.27
C GLY A 25 13.83 -8.34 1.64
N ARG A 26 14.68 -8.23 2.67
CA ARG A 26 14.36 -8.68 4.03
C ARG A 26 13.16 -7.93 4.58
N PHE A 27 12.22 -8.69 5.13
CA PHE A 27 11.03 -8.14 5.78
C PHE A 27 11.40 -7.29 7.01
N VAL A 28 10.79 -6.12 7.13
CA VAL A 28 10.91 -5.24 8.31
C VAL A 28 9.59 -5.20 9.07
N SER A 29 8.53 -4.82 8.39
CA SER A 29 7.17 -4.77 8.94
C SER A 29 6.14 -4.73 7.81
N ALA A 30 4.88 -4.94 8.15
CA ALA A 30 3.76 -4.82 7.23
C ALA A 30 2.55 -4.22 7.94
N PHE A 31 1.55 -3.84 7.16
CA PHE A 31 0.27 -3.40 7.69
C PHE A 31 -0.87 -3.90 6.83
N THR A 32 -2.02 -4.02 7.48
CA THR A 32 -3.32 -4.13 6.83
C THR A 32 -4.26 -3.15 7.52
N ALA A 33 -5.20 -2.58 6.80
CA ALA A 33 -6.14 -1.62 7.34
C ALA A 33 -7.52 -1.83 6.75
N ASN A 34 -8.53 -1.89 7.62
CA ASN A 34 -9.91 -1.76 7.20
C ASN A 34 -10.28 -0.27 7.27
N LEU A 35 -10.60 0.32 6.11
CA LEU A 35 -10.90 1.74 5.97
C LEU A 35 -12.40 2.04 6.08
N GLY A 36 -13.22 1.03 6.37
CA GLY A 36 -14.67 1.11 6.30
C GLY A 36 -15.11 1.09 4.85
N GLY A 37 -15.38 2.26 4.28
CA GLY A 37 -15.78 2.42 2.88
C GLY A 37 -15.07 3.56 2.17
N GLY A 38 -15.10 3.53 0.84
CA GLY A 38 -14.44 4.56 0.02
C GLY A 38 -14.23 4.12 -1.42
N SER A 39 -13.72 5.04 -2.24
CA SER A 39 -13.29 4.73 -3.60
C SER A 39 -11.95 4.00 -3.62
N ILE A 40 -11.66 3.30 -4.71
CA ILE A 40 -10.36 2.66 -4.94
C ILE A 40 -9.22 3.68 -4.82
N THR A 41 -9.36 4.85 -5.42
CA THR A 41 -8.36 5.93 -5.33
C THR A 41 -8.10 6.39 -3.90
N ARG A 42 -9.15 6.45 -3.06
CA ARG A 42 -8.99 6.79 -1.63
C ARG A 42 -8.24 5.68 -0.90
N ALA A 43 -8.54 4.41 -1.18
CA ALA A 43 -7.87 3.26 -0.56
C ALA A 43 -6.37 3.27 -0.89
N GLU A 44 -6.02 3.48 -2.16
CA GLU A 44 -4.64 3.56 -2.66
C GLU A 44 -3.84 4.69 -2.01
N LEU A 45 -4.41 5.91 -1.98
CA LEU A 45 -3.79 7.06 -1.33
C LEU A 45 -3.62 6.83 0.18
N MET A 46 -4.59 6.16 0.82
CA MET A 46 -4.51 5.84 2.24
C MET A 46 -3.43 4.79 2.52
N ALA A 47 -3.28 3.78 1.64
CA ALA A 47 -2.19 2.82 1.73
C ALA A 47 -0.82 3.51 1.70
N ILE A 48 -0.65 4.51 0.82
CA ILE A 48 0.57 5.35 0.78
C ILE A 48 0.75 6.12 2.10
N VAL A 49 -0.30 6.74 2.64
CA VAL A 49 -0.23 7.48 3.93
C VAL A 49 0.20 6.58 5.08
N ILE A 50 -0.44 5.41 5.24
CA ILE A 50 -0.15 4.46 6.30
C ILE A 50 1.28 3.92 6.13
N GLY A 51 1.65 3.53 4.91
CA GLY A 51 2.99 3.03 4.59
C GLY A 51 4.09 4.05 4.89
N LEU A 52 3.91 5.32 4.48
CA LEU A 52 4.87 6.38 4.77
C LEU A 52 5.01 6.66 6.27
N ARG A 53 3.89 6.66 7.02
CA ARG A 53 3.93 6.78 8.48
C ARG A 53 4.69 5.63 9.13
N ALA A 54 4.35 4.40 8.77
CA ALA A 54 5.01 3.21 9.29
C ALA A 54 6.51 3.19 8.95
N ALA A 55 6.88 3.54 7.71
CA ALA A 55 8.28 3.62 7.28
C ALA A 55 9.07 4.64 8.09
N TRP A 56 8.47 5.80 8.38
CA TRP A 56 9.10 6.80 9.24
C TRP A 56 9.30 6.32 10.67
N GLU A 57 8.29 5.66 11.25
CA GLU A 57 8.27 5.12 12.62
C GLU A 57 9.33 4.02 12.83
N VAL A 58 9.57 3.17 11.83
CA VAL A 58 10.67 2.17 11.89
C VAL A 58 12.05 2.78 11.65
N GLY A 59 12.15 4.11 11.48
CA GLY A 59 13.42 4.82 11.33
C GLY A 59 13.96 4.89 9.90
N ALA A 60 13.20 4.47 8.89
CA ALA A 60 13.66 4.56 7.51
C ALA A 60 13.80 6.03 7.07
N ARG A 61 14.90 6.35 6.36
CA ARG A 61 15.19 7.71 5.86
C ARG A 61 15.51 7.77 4.37
N LYS A 62 15.56 6.62 3.70
CA LYS A 62 15.62 6.47 2.25
C LYS A 62 14.57 5.45 1.86
N VAL A 63 13.52 5.86 1.16
CA VAL A 63 12.36 5.01 0.90
C VAL A 63 11.95 5.09 -0.57
N GLU A 64 11.98 3.95 -1.25
CA GLU A 64 11.25 3.77 -2.51
C GLU A 64 9.84 3.26 -2.18
N VAL A 65 8.82 4.07 -2.49
CA VAL A 65 7.40 3.69 -2.41
C VAL A 65 6.97 3.14 -3.75
N GLN A 66 6.51 1.90 -3.76
CA GLN A 66 6.05 1.18 -4.93
C GLN A 66 4.54 0.93 -4.83
N THR A 67 3.80 1.38 -5.84
CA THR A 67 2.35 1.17 -5.99
C THR A 67 2.04 0.88 -7.46
N ASP A 68 1.03 0.07 -7.72
CA ASP A 68 0.48 -0.18 -9.05
C ASP A 68 -0.64 0.82 -9.43
N SER A 69 -0.92 1.80 -8.57
CA SER A 69 -1.88 2.87 -8.83
C SER A 69 -1.21 4.10 -9.46
N ARG A 70 -1.20 4.13 -10.80
CA ARG A 70 -0.74 5.32 -11.54
C ARG A 70 -1.55 6.57 -11.18
N VAL A 71 -2.85 6.40 -10.97
CA VAL A 71 -3.78 7.48 -10.58
C VAL A 71 -3.36 8.11 -9.25
N ALA A 72 -2.98 7.30 -8.25
CA ALA A 72 -2.52 7.83 -6.97
C ALA A 72 -1.24 8.65 -7.11
N ILE A 73 -0.27 8.17 -7.90
CA ILE A 73 0.98 8.89 -8.19
C ILE A 73 0.69 10.23 -8.88
N ASP A 74 -0.09 10.21 -9.96
CA ASP A 74 -0.40 11.40 -10.73
C ASP A 74 -1.15 12.45 -9.88
N LEU A 75 -2.06 12.02 -9.00
CA LEU A 75 -2.74 12.91 -8.06
C LEU A 75 -1.78 13.56 -7.05
N VAL A 76 -0.84 12.79 -6.50
CA VAL A 76 0.17 13.32 -5.57
C VAL A 76 1.09 14.32 -6.27
N GLN A 77 1.43 14.09 -7.53
CA GLN A 77 2.25 14.99 -8.34
C GLN A 77 1.51 16.25 -8.77
N ALA A 78 0.23 16.16 -9.13
CA ALA A 78 -0.55 17.32 -9.54
C ALA A 78 -0.95 18.20 -8.35
N ALA A 79 -1.41 17.60 -7.24
CA ALA A 79 -1.99 18.28 -6.08
C ALA A 79 -3.02 19.37 -6.41
N THR A 80 -3.91 19.06 -7.35
CA THR A 80 -4.99 19.95 -7.75
C THR A 80 -5.99 20.15 -6.61
N GLU A 81 -6.23 21.40 -6.21
CA GLU A 81 -7.12 21.75 -5.09
C GLU A 81 -8.58 21.33 -5.32
N SER A 82 -9.03 21.31 -6.57
CA SER A 82 -10.39 20.90 -6.94
C SER A 82 -10.64 19.39 -6.88
N SER A 83 -9.59 18.58 -6.64
CA SER A 83 -9.74 17.14 -6.53
C SER A 83 -10.52 16.76 -5.27
N PRO A 84 -11.48 15.82 -5.34
CA PRO A 84 -12.16 15.29 -4.14
C PRO A 84 -11.19 14.58 -3.18
N HIS A 85 -9.97 14.30 -3.62
CA HIS A 85 -8.92 13.65 -2.82
C HIS A 85 -7.83 14.64 -2.34
N TYR A 86 -8.00 15.95 -2.56
CA TYR A 86 -6.97 16.96 -2.26
C TYR A 86 -6.44 16.89 -0.82
N GLN A 87 -7.33 16.76 0.17
CA GLN A 87 -6.91 16.65 1.57
C GLN A 87 -5.98 15.46 1.83
N LEU A 88 -6.27 14.31 1.20
CA LEU A 88 -5.47 13.10 1.36
C LEU A 88 -4.14 13.20 0.59
N VAL A 89 -4.16 13.82 -0.60
CA VAL A 89 -2.95 14.16 -1.35
C VAL A 89 -2.03 15.07 -0.54
N MET A 90 -2.58 16.08 0.13
CA MET A 90 -1.79 16.97 0.99
C MET A 90 -1.23 16.26 2.22
N GLN A 91 -1.90 15.25 2.75
CA GLN A 91 -1.33 14.40 3.81
C GLN A 91 -0.11 13.62 3.30
N VAL A 92 -0.20 13.02 2.09
CA VAL A 92 0.95 12.36 1.46
C VAL A 92 2.10 13.35 1.29
N ARG A 93 1.86 14.53 0.71
CA ARG A 93 2.90 15.55 0.49
C ARG A 93 3.60 16.00 1.77
N ARG A 94 2.84 16.26 2.84
CA ARG A 94 3.42 16.60 4.16
C ARG A 94 4.32 15.49 4.71
N LEU A 95 4.02 14.22 4.43
CA LEU A 95 4.91 13.11 4.79
C LEU A 95 6.16 13.10 3.93
N LEU A 96 6.04 13.36 2.62
CA LEU A 96 7.19 13.47 1.71
C LEU A 96 8.15 14.61 2.08
N GLU A 97 7.64 15.71 2.64
CA GLU A 97 8.41 16.88 3.07
C GLU A 97 9.20 16.69 4.38
N ARG A 98 9.09 15.54 5.05
CA ARG A 98 9.90 15.26 6.24
C ARG A 98 11.39 15.18 5.91
N ALA A 99 12.24 15.13 6.94
CA ALA A 99 13.70 15.01 6.79
C ALA A 99 14.12 13.58 6.38
N TRP A 100 13.82 13.19 5.14
CA TRP A 100 14.16 11.91 4.50
C TRP A 100 14.14 12.03 2.96
N GLN A 101 14.63 11.00 2.28
CA GLN A 101 14.58 10.88 0.83
C GLN A 101 13.51 9.87 0.44
N VAL A 102 12.51 10.30 -0.33
CA VAL A 102 11.42 9.43 -0.78
C VAL A 102 11.23 9.56 -2.29
N VAL A 103 11.08 8.42 -2.96
CA VAL A 103 10.69 8.35 -4.37
C VAL A 103 9.43 7.52 -4.50
N LEU A 104 8.44 8.03 -5.24
CA LEU A 104 7.25 7.26 -5.62
C LEU A 104 7.49 6.64 -7.00
N LYS A 105 7.23 5.34 -7.12
CA LYS A 105 7.45 4.56 -8.32
C LYS A 105 6.23 3.71 -8.63
N HIS A 106 5.82 3.77 -9.89
CA HIS A 106 4.81 2.86 -10.40
C HIS A 106 5.44 1.49 -10.66
N ILE A 107 4.77 0.42 -10.22
CA ILE A 107 5.14 -0.97 -10.54
C ILE A 107 3.96 -1.70 -11.18
N TYR A 108 4.23 -2.85 -11.81
CA TYR A 108 3.17 -3.73 -12.28
C TYR A 108 2.57 -4.49 -11.10
N ARG A 109 1.28 -4.80 -11.18
CA ARG A 109 0.53 -5.46 -10.10
C ARG A 109 1.09 -6.84 -9.74
N GLU A 110 1.64 -7.55 -10.71
CA GLU A 110 2.28 -8.85 -10.54
C GLU A 110 3.51 -8.80 -9.61
N ALA A 111 4.13 -7.63 -9.50
CA ALA A 111 5.24 -7.37 -8.59
C ALA A 111 4.81 -6.76 -7.23
N ASN A 112 3.50 -6.69 -6.98
CA ASN A 112 2.90 -6.09 -5.77
C ASN A 112 1.99 -7.08 -5.01
N ALA A 113 2.17 -8.40 -5.20
CA ALA A 113 1.25 -9.42 -4.72
C ALA A 113 1.17 -9.47 -3.19
N ALA A 114 2.29 -9.20 -2.48
CA ALA A 114 2.26 -9.16 -1.02
C ALA A 114 1.42 -7.99 -0.47
N ALA A 115 1.47 -6.82 -1.11
CA ALA A 115 0.65 -5.67 -0.72
C ALA A 115 -0.84 -5.91 -1.04
N ASP A 116 -1.14 -6.47 -2.22
CA ASP A 116 -2.50 -6.86 -2.65
C ASP A 116 -3.14 -7.87 -1.70
N PHE A 117 -2.38 -8.92 -1.33
CA PHE A 117 -2.82 -9.88 -0.33
C PHE A 117 -3.17 -9.22 1.01
N LEU A 118 -2.33 -8.29 1.49
CA LEU A 118 -2.57 -7.59 2.75
C LEU A 118 -3.74 -6.61 2.67
N ALA A 119 -3.93 -5.94 1.53
CA ALA A 119 -5.07 -5.05 1.31
C ALA A 119 -6.37 -5.85 1.33
N SER A 120 -6.41 -6.98 0.61
CA SER A 120 -7.55 -7.90 0.59
C SER A 120 -7.87 -8.44 2.00
N LYS A 121 -6.85 -8.86 2.76
CA LYS A 121 -7.02 -9.33 4.14
C LYS A 121 -7.62 -8.27 5.06
N GLY A 122 -7.41 -6.99 4.77
CA GLY A 122 -7.95 -5.86 5.55
C GLY A 122 -9.47 -5.88 5.65
N HIS A 123 -10.18 -6.37 4.63
CA HIS A 123 -11.65 -6.45 4.67
C HIS A 123 -12.19 -7.36 5.78
N SER A 124 -11.40 -8.33 6.25
CA SER A 124 -11.80 -9.26 7.31
C SER A 124 -11.47 -8.77 8.73
N HIS A 125 -10.77 -7.64 8.86
CA HIS A 125 -10.41 -7.05 10.15
C HIS A 125 -11.45 -6.03 10.62
N ALA A 126 -11.44 -5.71 11.92
CA ALA A 126 -12.17 -4.55 12.43
C ALA A 126 -11.61 -3.25 11.83
N VAL A 127 -12.47 -2.23 11.66
CA VAL A 127 -12.08 -0.90 11.15
C VAL A 127 -10.88 -0.37 11.93
N GLY A 128 -9.85 0.07 11.22
CA GLY A 128 -8.59 0.54 11.78
C GLY A 128 -7.35 -0.04 11.11
N GLU A 129 -6.19 0.43 11.56
CA GLU A 129 -4.85 0.01 11.12
C GLU A 129 -4.34 -1.13 12.01
N HIS A 130 -3.79 -2.17 11.39
CA HIS A 130 -3.24 -3.35 12.07
C HIS A 130 -1.81 -3.58 11.59
N MET A 131 -0.83 -3.39 12.49
CA MET A 131 0.58 -3.57 12.20
C MET A 131 1.02 -5.02 12.38
N ILE A 132 1.89 -5.48 11.49
CA ILE A 132 2.45 -6.83 11.45
C ILE A 132 3.96 -6.72 11.58
N GLN A 133 4.50 -7.20 12.70
CA GLN A 133 5.95 -7.17 12.99
C GLN A 133 6.66 -8.46 12.62
N THR A 134 5.91 -9.56 12.48
CA THR A 134 6.44 -10.88 12.11
C THR A 134 5.62 -11.41 10.94
N PRO A 135 6.25 -11.82 9.82
CA PRO A 135 5.51 -12.31 8.68
C PRO A 135 4.96 -13.71 8.97
N THR A 136 3.72 -13.97 8.56
CA THR A 136 3.16 -15.32 8.55
C THR A 136 3.72 -16.12 7.37
N ASP A 137 3.61 -17.45 7.38
CA ASP A 137 4.04 -18.30 6.27
C ASP A 137 3.39 -17.91 4.94
N VAL A 138 2.10 -17.56 4.99
CA VAL A 138 1.35 -17.08 3.82
C VAL A 138 1.90 -15.74 3.31
N LEU A 139 2.31 -14.83 4.19
CA LEU A 139 2.93 -13.58 3.76
C LEU A 139 4.31 -13.84 3.16
N ASN A 140 5.11 -14.72 3.78
CA ASN A 140 6.41 -15.13 3.25
C ASN A 140 6.30 -15.71 1.83
N PHE A 141 5.25 -16.49 1.56
CA PHE A 141 4.97 -16.98 0.20
C PHE A 141 4.83 -15.83 -0.81
N TRP A 142 4.03 -14.80 -0.50
CA TRP A 142 3.86 -13.66 -1.40
C TRP A 142 5.10 -12.77 -1.51
N LEU A 143 5.87 -12.64 -0.43
CA LEU A 143 7.15 -11.94 -0.47
C LEU A 143 8.13 -12.62 -1.43
N LEU A 144 8.20 -13.96 -1.39
CA LEU A 144 9.02 -14.75 -2.32
C LEU A 144 8.49 -14.64 -3.76
N HIS A 145 7.17 -14.62 -3.94
CA HIS A 145 6.54 -14.43 -5.25
C HIS A 145 6.96 -13.10 -5.90
N ASP A 146 6.88 -11.99 -5.15
CA ASP A 146 7.32 -10.67 -5.62
C ASP A 146 8.82 -10.67 -6.02
N CYS A 147 9.68 -11.34 -5.23
CA CYS A 147 11.11 -11.44 -5.52
C CYS A 147 11.41 -12.25 -6.79
N MET A 148 10.61 -13.27 -7.08
CA MET A 148 10.82 -14.18 -8.21
C MET A 148 10.19 -13.67 -9.52
N GLY A 149 9.33 -12.65 -9.47
CA GLY A 149 8.64 -12.11 -10.65
C GLY A 149 7.74 -13.13 -11.36
N VAL A 150 7.22 -14.12 -10.62
CA VAL A 150 6.41 -15.21 -11.17
C VAL A 150 5.03 -14.66 -11.58
N GLN A 151 4.49 -15.10 -12.72
CA GLN A 151 3.13 -14.76 -13.14
C GLN A 151 2.15 -15.82 -12.61
N THR A 152 1.23 -15.43 -11.74
CA THR A 152 0.07 -16.29 -11.39
C THR A 152 -1.15 -15.90 -12.23
N PRO A 153 -1.75 -16.82 -13.01
CA PRO A 153 -3.03 -16.55 -13.65
C PRO A 153 -4.11 -16.35 -12.59
N ARG A 154 -4.97 -15.35 -12.78
CA ARG A 154 -6.10 -15.09 -11.86
C ARG A 154 -7.07 -16.26 -11.89
N LEU A 155 -7.29 -16.92 -10.75
CA LEU A 155 -8.47 -17.75 -10.54
C LEU A 155 -9.68 -16.82 -10.37
N ILE A 156 -10.43 -16.61 -11.46
CA ILE A 156 -11.76 -16.01 -11.40
C ILE A 156 -12.67 -17.12 -10.87
N THR A 157 -13.01 -17.05 -9.58
CA THR A 157 -14.08 -17.89 -9.02
C THR A 157 -15.40 -17.17 -9.32
N TYR A 158 -16.25 -17.81 -10.13
CA TYR A 158 -17.62 -17.35 -10.45
C TYR A 158 -18.54 -17.42 -9.23
#